data_AF-A0A7C0X1F3-F1
#
_entry.id   AF-A0A7C0X1F3-F1
#
_cell.length_a   1.000
_cell.length_b   1.000
_cell.length_c   1.000
_cell.angle_alpha   90.00
_cell.angle_beta   90.00
_cell.angle_gamma   90.00
#
_symmetry.space_group_name_H-M   'P 1'
#
loop_
_entity.id
_entity.type
_entity.pdbx_description
1 polymer ?
#
loop_
_entity_poly.entity_id
_entity_poly.type
_entity_poly.pdbx_seq_one_letter_code
_entity_poly.pdbx_strand_id
1 'polypeptide(L)' 'LKCSECGRINYYTYKSKRSGNKKLELRKYCRWCRKHTIHKETR' A
#
# COMPACT_ATOMS: atom_id res chain seq x y z
N LEU A 1 0.33 3.85 0.37
CA LEU A 1 -0.11 2.44 0.48
C LEU A 1 -1.36 2.34 1.35
N LYS A 2 -2.51 2.26 0.67
CA LYS A 2 -3.84 2.11 1.23
C LYS A 2 -4.15 0.63 1.44
N CYS A 3 -4.54 0.26 2.65
CA CYS A 3 -5.05 -1.07 2.94
C CYS A 3 -6.37 -1.31 2.18
N SER A 4 -6.49 -2.44 1.50
CA SER A 4 -7.71 -2.76 0.72
C SER A 4 -8.95 -2.99 1.59
N GLU A 5 -8.77 -3.35 2.86
CA GLU A 5 -9.91 -3.67 3.74
C GLU A 5 -10.40 -2.48 4.57
N CYS A 6 -9.48 -1.80 5.29
CA CYS A 6 -9.86 -0.67 6.13
C CYS A 6 -9.77 0.68 5.41
N GLY A 7 -9.29 0.70 4.17
CA GLY A 7 -9.17 1.91 3.37
C GLY A 7 -8.17 2.95 3.91
N ARG A 8 -7.45 2.65 4.99
CA ARG A 8 -6.49 3.56 5.62
C ARG A 8 -5.16 3.55 4.89
N ILE A 9 -4.53 4.72 4.84
CA ILE A 9 -3.17 4.89 4.31
C ILE A 9 -2.21 4.62 5.47
N ASN A 10 -1.53 3.49 5.42
CA ASN A 10 -0.63 3.05 6.50
C ASN A 10 0.84 3.33 6.19
N TYR A 11 1.21 3.43 4.91
CA TYR A 11 2.59 3.71 4.50
C TYR A 11 2.64 4.79 3.41
N TYR A 12 3.60 5.69 3.55
CA TYR A 12 3.98 6.67 2.56
C TYR A 12 5.29 6.19 1.93
N THR A 13 5.27 5.89 0.65
CA THR A 13 6.46 5.48 -0.12
C THR A 13 6.68 6.51 -1.20
N TYR A 14 7.91 7.02 -1.30
CA TYR A 14 8.29 7.94 -2.36
C TYR A 14 8.74 7.12 -3.57
N LYS A 15 8.01 7.19 -4.68
CA LYS A 15 8.37 6.49 -5.91
C LYS A 15 9.18 7.41 -6.81
N SER A 16 10.33 6.93 -7.29
CA SER A 16 11.08 7.62 -8.34
C SER A 16 10.36 7.44 -9.70
N LYS A 17 10.13 8.55 -10.43
CA LYS A 17 9.45 8.56 -11.75
C LYS A 17 10.11 7.68 -12.82
N ARG A 18 11.36 7.23 -12.61
CA ARG A 18 12.16 6.45 -13.58
C ARG A 18 11.79 4.97 -13.66
N SER A 19 11.25 4.38 -12.61
CA SER A 19 11.03 2.92 -12.52
C SER A 19 9.54 2.57 -12.53
N GLY A 20 8.96 2.62 -13.73
CA GLY A 20 7.79 1.80 -14.11
C GLY A 20 6.43 2.23 -13.56
N ASN A 21 5.49 2.55 -14.46
CA ASN A 21 4.06 2.79 -14.24
C ASN A 21 3.26 1.59 -13.66
N LYS A 22 3.91 0.59 -13.05
CA LYS A 22 3.20 -0.50 -12.38
C LYS A 22 2.70 -0.02 -11.02
N LYS A 23 1.40 -0.24 -10.76
CA LYS A 23 0.76 -0.02 -9.46
C LYS A 23 1.42 -0.97 -8.46
N LEU A 24 2.05 -0.45 -7.40
CA LEU A 24 2.63 -1.29 -6.37
C LEU A 24 1.51 -1.89 -5.51
N GLU A 25 1.37 -3.22 -5.56
CA GLU A 25 0.54 -4.01 -4.66
C GLU A 25 1.44 -4.80 -3.73
N LEU A 26 1.50 -4.40 -2.46
CA LEU A 26 2.37 -5.01 -1.46
C LEU A 26 1.53 -5.67 -0.38
N ARG A 27 1.84 -6.92 -0.04
CA ARG A 27 1.30 -7.57 1.15
C ARG A 27 2.02 -7.03 2.38
N LYS A 28 1.32 -6.25 3.19
CA LYS A 28 1.85 -5.66 4.43
C LYS A 28 0.88 -5.91 5.57
N TYR A 29 1.41 -5.91 6.80
CA TYR A 29 0.61 -6.00 8.00
C TYR A 29 -0.20 -4.72 8.19
N CYS A 30 -1.52 -4.85 8.35
CA CYS A 30 -2.37 -3.74 8.76
C CYS A 30 -2.55 -3.81 10.28
N ARG A 31 -2.10 -2.80 11.02
CA ARG A 31 -2.25 -2.74 12.49
C ARG A 31 -3.71 -2.66 12.95
N TRP A 32 -4.59 -2.15 12.09
CA TRP A 32 -6.03 -2.03 12.36
C TRP A 32 -6.78 -3.34 12.16
N CYS A 33 -6.50 -4.05 11.06
CA CYS A 33 -7.11 -5.36 10.79
C CYS A 33 -6.39 -6.51 11.51
N ARG A 34 -5.24 -6.24 12.14
CA ARG A 34 -4.34 -7.21 12.79
C ARG A 34 -3.98 -8.41 11.91
N LYS A 35 -3.91 -8.21 10.60
CA LYS A 35 -3.57 -9.25 9.61
C LYS A 35 -2.83 -8.68 8.42
N HIS A 36 -2.20 -9.55 7.64
CA HIS A 36 -1.49 -9.18 6.41
C HIS A 36 -2.50 -9.02 5.28
N THR A 37 -2.62 -7.81 4.76
CA THR A 37 -3.55 -7.46 3.69
C THR A 37 -2.81 -6.86 2.51
N ILE A 38 -3.46 -6.89 1.35
CA ILE A 38 -2.94 -6.23 0.15
C ILE A 38 -3.10 -4.73 0.34
N HIS A 39 -1.97 -4.05 0.39
CA HIS A 39 -1.90 -2.61 0.37
C HIS A 39 -1.61 -2.15 -1.05
N LYS A 40 -2.46 -1.28 -1.59
CA LYS A 40 -2.32 -0.70 -2.92
C LYS A 40 -1.71 0.69 -2.80
N GLU A 41 -0.87 1.08 -3.75
CA GLU A 41 -0.43 2.47 -3.85
C GLU A 41 -1.65 3.38 -3.99
N THR A 42 -1.67 4.48 -3.23
CA THR A 42 -2.70 5.52 -3.38
C THR A 42 -1.96 6.79 -3.70
N ARG A 43 -2.17 7.25 -4.95
CA ARG A 43 -1.57 8.38 -5.67
C ARG A 43 -0.06 8.59 -5.60
#